data_AF-A0A3C1JF61-F1
#
_entry.id   AF-A0A3C1JF61-F1
#
_cell.length_a   1.000
_cell.length_b   1.000
_cell.length_c   1.000
_cell.angle_alpha   90.00
_cell.angle_beta   90.00
_cell.angle_gamma   90.00
#
_symmetry.space_group_name_H-M   'P 1'
#
loop_
_entity.id
_entity.type
_entity.pdbx_description
1 polymer ?
#
loop_
_entity_poly.entity_id
_entity_poly.type
_entity_poly.pdbx_seq_one_letter_code
_entity_poly.pdbx_strand_id
1 'polypeptide(L)'
;MKYFIAIAAVALMGTAACQQKAPAAASFEFTVQKQENALTFKAVRGAEWNELSYTCQTLPCDFVLDNAGVNVNTPGTGFSIAMTLDAKEVKMASTAGADWKTLTYACESKACAFRVDEKGVAGL
;
A
#
# COMPACT_ATOMS: atom_id res chain seq x y z
N MET A 1 25.32 -30.97 63.96
CA MET A 1 24.10 -31.46 63.26
C MET A 1 23.11 -30.31 63.13
N LYS A 2 22.55 -30.14 61.92
CA LYS A 2 21.40 -29.31 61.47
C LYS A 2 21.79 -28.25 60.42
N TYR A 3 21.56 -28.65 59.17
CA TYR A 3 21.51 -27.81 57.97
C TYR A 3 20.23 -26.98 57.99
N PHE A 4 20.27 -25.73 57.52
CA PHE A 4 19.13 -25.14 56.83
C PHE A 4 19.60 -24.29 55.65
N ILE A 5 19.16 -24.73 54.48
CA ILE A 5 19.31 -24.11 53.16
C ILE A 5 18.30 -22.97 53.08
N ALA A 6 18.70 -21.79 52.59
CA ALA A 6 17.77 -20.75 52.15
C ALA A 6 17.97 -20.50 50.66
N ILE A 7 16.94 -20.87 49.91
CA ILE A 7 16.85 -20.90 48.46
C ILE A 7 16.71 -19.46 47.93
N ALA A 8 17.54 -19.09 46.96
CA ALA A 8 17.40 -17.86 46.21
C ALA A 8 16.19 -17.95 45.26
N ALA A 9 15.21 -17.06 45.44
CA ALA A 9 14.11 -16.89 44.49
C ALA A 9 14.39 -15.67 43.61
N VAL A 10 15.01 -15.90 42.44
CA VAL A 10 15.14 -14.88 41.39
C VAL A 10 13.83 -14.87 40.60
N ALA A 11 12.97 -13.91 40.89
CA ALA A 11 11.77 -13.67 40.10
C ALA A 11 12.15 -13.00 38.77
N LEU A 12 12.36 -13.81 37.73
CA LEU A 12 12.37 -13.34 36.34
C LEU A 12 10.93 -12.98 35.96
N MET A 13 10.59 -11.69 36.07
CA MET A 13 9.37 -11.15 35.47
C MET A 13 9.56 -11.19 33.95
N GLY A 14 9.01 -12.23 33.31
CA GLY A 14 8.91 -12.31 31.86
C GLY A 14 7.98 -11.21 31.36
N THR A 15 8.54 -10.23 30.64
CA THR A 15 7.75 -9.31 29.83
C THR A 15 7.08 -10.12 28.73
N ALA A 16 5.77 -10.33 28.85
CA ALA A 16 4.96 -10.78 27.73
C ALA A 16 4.94 -9.67 26.68
N ALA A 17 5.89 -9.73 25.74
CA ALA A 17 5.81 -8.96 24.52
C ALA A 17 4.60 -9.48 23.74
N CYS A 18 3.48 -8.75 23.79
CA CYS A 18 2.42 -8.92 22.80
C CYS A 18 3.07 -8.64 21.44
N GLN A 19 3.51 -9.68 20.74
CA GLN A 19 3.82 -9.58 19.33
C GLN A 19 2.50 -9.29 18.63
N GLN A 20 2.18 -8.00 18.44
CA GLN A 20 1.20 -7.59 17.46
C GLN A 20 1.72 -8.13 16.12
N LYS A 21 1.18 -9.28 15.70
CA LYS A 21 1.39 -9.79 14.36
C LYS A 21 0.96 -8.65 13.44
N ALA A 22 1.93 -8.06 12.73
CA ALA A 22 1.62 -7.06 11.73
C ALA A 22 0.52 -7.64 10.83
N PRO A 23 -0.56 -6.90 10.53
CA PRO A 23 -1.59 -7.38 9.63
C PRO A 23 -0.90 -7.85 8.34
N ALA A 24 -1.28 -9.03 7.86
CA ALA A 24 -0.73 -9.55 6.61
C ALA A 24 -0.97 -8.50 5.51
N ALA A 25 0.04 -8.25 4.67
CA ALA A 25 -0.12 -7.42 3.49
C ALA A 25 -1.34 -7.88 2.70
N ALA A 26 -2.14 -6.92 2.23
CA ALA A 26 -3.27 -7.25 1.40
C ALA A 26 -2.75 -7.79 0.07
N SER A 27 -3.35 -8.88 -0.41
CA SER A 27 -3.01 -9.45 -1.70
C SER A 27 -3.72 -8.64 -2.79
N PHE A 28 -3.02 -7.72 -3.45
CA PHE A 28 -3.59 -6.89 -4.52
C PHE A 28 -2.66 -6.75 -5.72
N GLU A 29 -3.26 -6.54 -6.89
CA GLU A 29 -2.54 -6.26 -8.13
C GLU A 29 -3.48 -5.54 -9.10
N PHE A 30 -2.96 -4.50 -9.74
CA PHE A 30 -3.64 -3.78 -10.81
C PHE A 30 -2.64 -3.21 -11.81
N THR A 31 -3.11 -2.98 -13.03
CA THR A 31 -2.35 -2.25 -14.05
C THR A 31 -2.83 -0.81 -14.14
N VAL A 32 -1.92 0.09 -14.45
CA VAL A 32 -2.17 1.51 -14.63
C VAL A 32 -1.76 1.88 -16.06
N GLN A 33 -2.63 2.61 -16.75
CA GLN A 33 -2.32 3.27 -18.00
C GLN A 33 -2.46 4.78 -17.80
N LYS A 34 -1.34 5.50 -17.92
CA LYS A 34 -1.34 6.97 -17.95
C LYS A 34 -1.49 7.44 -19.37
N GLN A 35 -2.35 8.43 -19.57
CA GLN A 35 -2.43 9.22 -20.80
C GLN A 35 -2.60 10.69 -20.42
N GLU A 36 -1.56 11.50 -20.66
CA GLU A 36 -1.55 12.92 -20.29
C GLU A 36 -1.87 13.15 -18.79
N ASN A 37 -3.06 13.67 -18.48
CA ASN A 37 -3.58 13.97 -17.15
C ASN A 37 -4.59 12.94 -16.62
N ALA A 38 -4.74 11.79 -17.29
CA ALA A 38 -5.64 10.71 -16.90
C ALA A 38 -4.88 9.43 -16.56
N LEU A 39 -5.45 8.67 -15.63
CA LEU A 39 -5.04 7.33 -15.26
C LEU A 39 -6.23 6.38 -15.40
N THR A 40 -6.03 5.29 -16.12
CA THR A 40 -6.95 4.15 -16.15
C THR A 40 -6.34 3.01 -15.36
N PHE A 41 -7.11 2.45 -14.44
CA PHE A 41 -6.74 1.33 -13.58
C PHE A 41 -7.52 0.11 -14.01
N LYS A 42 -6.86 -1.03 -14.13
CA LYS A 42 -7.52 -2.32 -14.37
C LYS A 42 -7.10 -3.31 -13.29
N ALA A 43 -8.09 -3.84 -12.59
CA ALA A 43 -7.85 -4.78 -11.51
C ALA A 43 -7.38 -6.12 -12.08
N VAL A 44 -6.41 -6.72 -11.41
CA VAL A 44 -5.99 -8.10 -11.61
C VAL A 44 -6.45 -8.95 -10.42
N ARG A 45 -6.26 -8.47 -9.18
CA ARG A 45 -6.77 -9.07 -7.94
C ARG A 45 -6.82 -8.05 -6.79
N GLY A 46 -7.64 -8.32 -5.77
CA GLY A 46 -7.68 -7.55 -4.52
C GLY A 46 -8.45 -6.22 -4.56
N ALA A 47 -8.99 -5.85 -5.72
CA ALA A 47 -9.91 -4.72 -5.87
C ALA A 47 -11.36 -5.21 -6.06
N GLU A 48 -12.32 -4.42 -5.58
CA GLU A 48 -13.77 -4.66 -5.75
C GLU A 48 -14.30 -4.09 -7.08
N TRP A 49 -13.45 -3.32 -7.77
CA TRP A 49 -13.70 -2.76 -9.08
C TRP A 49 -12.95 -3.57 -10.16
N ASN A 50 -13.48 -3.61 -11.38
CA ASN A 50 -12.79 -4.22 -12.53
C ASN A 50 -11.91 -3.20 -13.26
N GLU A 51 -12.44 -2.00 -13.45
CA GLU A 51 -11.76 -0.91 -14.15
C GLU A 51 -12.23 0.43 -13.56
N LEU A 52 -11.30 1.38 -13.41
CA LEU A 52 -11.56 2.75 -12.98
C LEU A 52 -10.80 3.70 -13.88
N SER A 53 -11.30 4.92 -14.01
CA SER A 53 -10.55 6.01 -14.63
C SER A 53 -10.65 7.26 -13.76
N TYR A 54 -9.52 7.96 -13.65
CA TYR A 54 -9.41 9.20 -12.91
C TYR A 54 -8.68 10.22 -13.78
N THR A 55 -9.28 11.41 -13.92
CA THR A 55 -8.71 12.50 -14.73
C THR A 55 -8.52 13.73 -13.88
N CYS A 56 -7.33 14.28 -13.92
CA CYS A 56 -6.99 15.50 -13.20
C CYS A 56 -7.32 16.73 -14.02
N GLN A 57 -7.99 17.70 -13.39
CA GLN A 57 -8.26 18.99 -14.03
C GLN A 57 -6.98 19.77 -14.28
N THR A 58 -6.03 19.68 -13.34
CA THR A 58 -4.71 20.33 -13.39
C THR A 58 -3.66 19.39 -12.83
N LEU A 59 -2.44 19.48 -13.34
CA LEU A 59 -1.28 18.72 -12.83
C LEU A 59 -0.34 19.64 -12.03
N PRO A 60 0.27 19.16 -10.93
CA PRO A 60 0.05 17.85 -10.32
C PRO A 60 -1.31 17.77 -9.59
N CYS A 61 -1.79 16.56 -9.38
CA CYS A 61 -3.03 16.29 -8.65
C CYS A 61 -2.85 15.09 -7.72
N ASP A 62 -3.52 15.15 -6.57
CA ASP A 62 -3.49 14.11 -5.54
C ASP A 62 -4.86 13.46 -5.40
N PHE A 63 -4.87 12.14 -5.26
CA PHE A 63 -6.06 11.36 -4.95
C PHE A 63 -5.66 10.08 -4.22
N VAL A 64 -6.65 9.40 -3.63
CA VAL A 64 -6.43 8.09 -3.00
C VAL A 64 -7.14 7.03 -3.82
N LEU A 65 -6.43 5.95 -4.13
CA LEU A 65 -6.99 4.73 -4.70
C LEU A 65 -6.94 3.63 -3.63
N ASP A 66 -8.06 2.99 -3.39
CA ASP A 66 -8.17 1.83 -2.51
C ASP A 66 -8.92 0.67 -3.19
N ASN A 67 -9.16 -0.41 -2.44
CA ASN A 67 -9.88 -1.57 -2.96
C ASN A 67 -11.34 -1.28 -3.36
N ALA A 68 -11.96 -0.22 -2.84
CA ALA A 68 -13.31 0.22 -3.21
C ALA A 68 -13.31 1.26 -4.35
N GLY A 69 -12.16 1.90 -4.61
CA GLY A 69 -11.91 2.76 -5.76
C GLY A 69 -11.31 4.10 -5.37
N VAL A 70 -11.81 5.20 -5.94
CA VAL A 70 -11.35 6.57 -5.65
C VAL A 70 -12.33 7.31 -4.71
N ASN A 71 -13.28 6.58 -4.11
CA ASN A 71 -14.37 7.18 -3.33
C ASN A 71 -13.94 7.46 -1.87
N VAL A 72 -13.77 8.74 -1.54
CA VAL A 72 -13.41 9.22 -0.19
C VAL A 72 -14.41 8.86 0.91
N ASN A 73 -15.64 8.45 0.56
CA ASN A 73 -16.70 8.15 1.52
C ASN A 73 -16.76 6.67 1.92
N THR A 74 -16.08 5.79 1.21
CA THR A 74 -16.03 4.37 1.51
C THR A 74 -14.59 4.01 1.87
N PRO A 75 -14.25 3.89 3.17
CA PRO A 75 -12.89 3.57 3.55
C PRO A 75 -12.51 2.17 3.05
N GLY A 76 -11.43 2.09 2.28
CA GLY A 76 -10.85 0.82 1.87
C GLY A 76 -10.44 -0.06 3.06
N THR A 77 -10.61 -1.36 2.90
CA THR A 77 -10.31 -2.40 3.90
C THR A 77 -9.17 -3.33 3.46
N GLY A 78 -8.77 -3.27 2.19
CA GLY A 78 -7.70 -4.08 1.60
C GLY A 78 -6.40 -3.29 1.47
N PHE A 79 -6.26 -2.52 0.39
CA PHE A 79 -5.14 -1.63 0.15
C PHE A 79 -5.61 -0.19 0.09
N SER A 80 -4.71 0.75 0.39
CA SER A 80 -4.94 2.18 0.18
C SER A 80 -3.63 2.83 -0.23
N ILE A 81 -3.68 3.56 -1.34
CA ILE A 81 -2.53 4.17 -2.00
C ILE A 81 -2.87 5.62 -2.30
N ALA A 82 -2.15 6.54 -1.65
CA ALA A 82 -2.15 7.95 -2.07
C ALA A 82 -1.33 8.07 -3.36
N MET A 83 -1.93 8.67 -4.38
CA MET A 83 -1.32 8.86 -5.69
C MET A 83 -1.17 10.34 -5.99
N THR A 84 -0.01 10.71 -6.54
CA THR A 84 0.24 12.01 -7.16
C THR A 84 0.54 11.78 -8.64
N LEU A 85 -0.33 12.29 -9.51
CA LEU A 85 -0.08 12.28 -10.95
C LEU A 85 0.57 13.61 -11.34
N ASP A 86 1.76 13.51 -11.95
CA ASP A 86 2.48 14.61 -12.56
C ASP A 86 2.46 14.46 -14.10
N ALA A 87 2.94 15.48 -14.81
CA ALA A 87 3.09 15.45 -16.26
C ALA A 87 3.94 14.25 -16.74
N LYS A 88 4.99 13.90 -15.98
CA LYS A 88 5.99 12.89 -16.40
C LYS A 88 6.07 11.67 -15.49
N GLU A 89 5.39 11.64 -14.37
CA GLU A 89 5.54 10.55 -13.40
C GLU A 89 4.26 10.31 -12.61
N VAL A 90 4.18 9.13 -12.00
CA VAL A 90 3.16 8.79 -11.01
C VAL A 90 3.88 8.44 -9.71
N LYS A 91 3.62 9.20 -8.65
CA LYS A 91 4.10 8.90 -7.29
C LYS A 91 3.00 8.19 -6.54
N MET A 92 3.38 7.20 -5.75
CA MET A 92 2.47 6.37 -4.98
C MET A 92 3.02 6.25 -3.56
N ALA A 93 2.17 6.42 -2.56
CA ALA A 93 2.49 6.18 -1.16
C ALA A 93 1.45 5.23 -0.58
N SER A 94 1.89 4.07 -0.07
CA SER A 94 0.99 3.13 0.58
C SER A 94 0.64 3.66 1.95
N THR A 95 -0.65 3.78 2.22
CA THR A 95 -1.21 4.05 3.54
C THR A 95 -1.70 2.76 4.19
N ALA A 96 -2.03 1.74 3.38
CA ALA A 96 -2.36 0.39 3.81
C ALA A 96 -2.11 -0.67 2.71
N GLY A 97 -1.82 -1.90 3.13
CA GLY A 97 -1.90 -3.10 2.29
C GLY A 97 -0.66 -3.47 1.48
N ALA A 98 0.34 -2.58 1.33
CA ALA A 98 1.57 -2.87 0.59
C ALA A 98 2.81 -3.03 1.50
N ASP A 99 3.80 -3.79 1.04
CA ASP A 99 5.10 -3.97 1.69
C ASP A 99 6.04 -2.77 1.49
N TRP A 100 5.71 -1.89 0.53
CA TRP A 100 6.45 -0.68 0.22
C TRP A 100 5.79 0.57 0.83
N LYS A 101 6.59 1.58 1.18
CA LYS A 101 6.08 2.87 1.67
C LYS A 101 5.77 3.85 0.55
N THR A 102 6.71 4.02 -0.37
CA THR A 102 6.60 4.97 -1.48
C THR A 102 7.24 4.40 -2.73
N LEU A 103 6.63 4.66 -3.87
CA LEU A 103 7.14 4.33 -5.20
C LEU A 103 7.00 5.53 -6.12
N THR A 104 7.82 5.57 -7.15
CA THR A 104 7.70 6.53 -8.25
C THR A 104 7.92 5.77 -9.54
N TYR A 105 7.00 5.95 -10.48
CA TYR A 105 7.12 5.41 -11.82
C TYR A 105 7.23 6.56 -12.81
N ALA A 106 8.40 6.66 -13.44
CA ALA A 106 8.67 7.66 -14.47
C ALA A 106 8.09 7.19 -15.81
N CYS A 107 7.46 8.11 -16.52
CA CYS A 107 6.92 7.89 -17.85
C CYS A 107 7.79 8.65 -18.84
N GLU A 108 8.53 7.92 -19.67
CA GLU A 108 9.42 8.49 -20.69
C GLU A 108 8.65 9.26 -21.76
N SER A 109 7.35 8.96 -21.91
CA SER A 109 6.43 9.66 -22.80
C SER A 109 5.18 10.14 -22.03
N LYS A 110 4.35 10.96 -22.69
CA LYS A 110 3.05 11.38 -22.13
C LYS A 110 2.13 10.21 -21.78
N ALA A 111 2.37 9.04 -22.40
CA ALA A 111 1.70 7.79 -22.11
C ALA A 111 2.67 6.73 -21.59
N CYS A 112 2.22 5.93 -20.64
CA CYS A 112 2.98 4.81 -20.09
C CYS A 112 2.01 3.80 -19.49
N ALA A 113 2.43 2.55 -19.39
CA ALA A 113 1.72 1.51 -18.70
C ALA A 113 2.64 0.82 -17.70
N PHE A 114 2.09 0.46 -16.54
CA PHE A 114 2.82 -0.23 -15.49
C PHE A 114 1.87 -1.05 -14.63
N ARG A 115 2.43 -2.00 -13.88
CA ARG A 115 1.73 -2.82 -12.90
C ARG A 115 2.15 -2.42 -11.50
N VAL A 116 1.20 -2.43 -10.57
CA VAL A 116 1.41 -2.22 -9.14
C VAL A 116 0.85 -3.42 -8.38
N ASP A 117 1.62 -3.93 -7.43
CA ASP A 117 1.20 -4.99 -6.50
C ASP A 117 1.70 -4.69 -5.08
N GLU A 118 1.46 -5.63 -4.15
CA GLU A 118 1.89 -5.47 -2.77
C GLU A 118 3.42 -5.32 -2.59
N LYS A 119 4.23 -5.71 -3.59
CA LYS A 119 5.70 -5.73 -3.52
C LYS A 119 6.34 -4.55 -4.23
N GLY A 120 5.67 -3.95 -5.22
CA GLY A 120 6.25 -2.81 -5.91
C GLY A 120 5.50 -2.33 -7.15
N VAL A 121 6.27 -1.71 -8.04
CA VAL A 121 5.85 -1.28 -9.37
C VAL A 121 6.80 -1.87 -10.42
N ALA A 122 6.25 -2.30 -11.55
CA ALA A 122 7.01 -2.80 -12.70
C ALA A 122 6.39 -2.29 -14.01
N GLY A 123 7.22 -2.01 -15.01
CA GLY A 123 6.73 -1.64 -16.35
C GLY A 123 6.01 -2.79 -17.05
N LEU A 124 5.11 -2.42 -17.99
CA LEU A 124 4.38 -3.35 -18.87
C LEU A 124 4.91 -3.32 -20.30
#